data_AF-A0A7R9MAB4-F1
#
_entry.id   AF-A0A7R9MAB4-F1
#
_cell.length_a   1.000
_cell.length_b   1.000
_cell.length_c   1.000
_cell.angle_alpha   90.00
_cell.angle_beta   90.00
_cell.angle_gamma   90.00
#
_symmetry.space_group_name_H-M   'P 1'
#
loop_
_entity.id
_entity.type
_entity.pdbx_description
1 polymer ?
#
loop_
_entity_poly.entity_id
_entity_poly.type
_entity_poly.pdbx_seq_one_letter_code
_entity_poly.pdbx_strand_id
1 'polypeptide(L)'
;MKSIVCVILIFTVCYQMNVVSNVPIDRIRLCIMNCGQCKSMYGQYFLGQQCAQHCIDHKELLMSGELQVPDCNAPHSILPYIRKLMDDTDAKNDII
;
A
#
# COMPACT_ATOMS: atom_id res chain seq x y z
N MET A 1 -4.41 38.83 33.52
CA MET A 1 -5.55 37.99 33.09
C MET A 1 -5.54 37.70 31.59
N LYS A 2 -5.52 38.71 30.70
CA LYS A 2 -5.51 38.51 29.24
C LYS A 2 -4.36 37.62 28.73
N SER A 3 -3.14 37.81 29.24
CA SER A 3 -1.98 37.00 28.86
C SER A 3 -2.05 35.55 29.33
N ILE A 4 -2.67 35.30 30.48
CA ILE A 4 -2.86 33.94 31.02
C ILE A 4 -3.88 33.17 30.18
N VAL A 5 -4.94 33.83 29.75
CA VAL A 5 -5.95 33.25 28.84
C VAL A 5 -5.31 32.87 27.51
N CYS A 6 -4.45 33.71 26.93
CA CYS A 6 -3.73 33.37 25.70
C CYS A 6 -2.83 32.13 25.87
N VAL A 7 -2.11 32.02 26.98
CA VAL A 7 -1.25 30.85 27.25
C VAL A 7 -2.06 29.57 27.37
N ILE A 8 -3.21 29.60 28.04
CA ILE A 8 -4.10 28.43 28.17
C ILE A 8 -4.68 28.04 26.80
N LEU A 9 -5.09 29.01 25.98
CA LEU A 9 -5.60 28.74 24.63
C LEU A 9 -4.53 28.13 23.72
N ILE A 10 -3.28 28.60 23.81
CA ILE A 10 -2.16 28.03 23.04
C ILE A 10 -1.88 26.60 23.49
N PHE A 11 -1.79 26.35 24.80
CA PHE A 11 -1.54 25.00 25.34
C PHE A 11 -2.65 24.01 24.98
N THR A 12 -3.91 24.44 25.05
CA THR A 12 -5.05 23.59 24.69
C THR A 12 -5.06 23.27 23.20
N VAL A 13 -4.83 24.25 22.31
CA VAL A 13 -4.72 23.99 20.86
C VAL A 13 -3.56 23.05 20.56
N CYS A 14 -2.37 23.28 21.14
CA CYS A 14 -1.22 22.40 20.97
C CYS A 14 -1.49 20.97 21.46
N TYR A 15 -2.22 20.81 22.57
CA TYR A 15 -2.62 19.52 23.09
C TYR A 15 -3.54 18.77 22.12
N GLN A 16 -4.53 19.45 21.52
CA GLN A 16 -5.42 18.83 20.52
C GLN A 16 -4.69 18.40 19.25
N MET A 17 -3.65 19.12 18.82
CA MET A 17 -2.85 18.71 17.65
C MET A 17 -2.06 17.42 17.87
N ASN A 18 -1.76 17.04 19.12
CA ASN A 18 -1.11 15.77 19.45
C ASN A 18 -2.07 14.57 19.41
N VAL A 19 -3.39 14.81 19.42
CA VAL A 19 -4.44 13.77 19.47
C VAL A 19 -4.90 13.37 18.05
N VAL A 20 -4.54 14.12 17.01
CA VAL A 20 -4.90 13.83 15.62
C VAL A 20 -3.80 13.04 14.92
N SER A 21 -3.74 11.74 15.20
CA SER A 21 -3.00 10.75 14.39
C SER A 21 -3.79 9.45 14.20
N ASN A 22 -5.12 9.53 14.16
CA ASN A 22 -5.99 8.41 13.80
C ASN A 22 -6.72 8.72 12.50
N VAL A 23 -6.01 9.18 11.48
CA VAL A 23 -6.54 9.03 10.12
C VAL A 23 -6.42 7.53 9.84
N PRO A 24 -7.53 6.76 9.75
CA PRO A 24 -7.43 5.43 9.19
C PRO A 24 -6.95 5.65 7.77
N ILE A 25 -5.64 5.46 7.53
CA ILE A 25 -5.12 5.43 6.18
C ILE A 25 -5.95 4.35 5.50
N ASP A 26 -6.68 4.74 4.47
CA ASP A 26 -7.44 3.82 3.65
C ASP A 26 -6.44 2.80 3.07
N ARG A 27 -6.29 1.68 3.77
CA ARG A 27 -5.29 0.65 3.48
C ARG A 27 -5.53 0.04 2.11
N ILE A 28 -6.77 0.05 1.64
CA ILE A 28 -7.14 -0.37 0.29
C ILE A 28 -6.53 0.62 -0.71
N ARG A 29 -6.74 1.93 -0.50
CA ARG A 29 -6.13 2.96 -1.35
C ARG A 29 -4.61 2.87 -1.37
N LEU A 30 -3.97 2.68 -0.21
CA LEU A 30 -2.52 2.51 -0.14
C LEU A 30 -2.05 1.24 -0.89
N CYS A 31 -2.75 0.12 -0.70
CA CYS A 31 -2.48 -1.13 -1.42
C CYS A 31 -2.54 -0.93 -2.93
N ILE A 32 -3.59 -0.27 -3.45
CA ILE A 32 -3.74 -0.01 -4.88
C ILE A 32 -2.64 0.92 -5.40
N MET A 33 -2.29 1.99 -4.67
CA MET A 33 -1.20 2.89 -5.08
C MET A 33 0.15 2.16 -5.15
N ASN A 34 0.43 1.31 -4.18
CA ASN A 34 1.66 0.52 -4.18
C ASN A 34 1.66 -0.51 -5.33
N CYS A 35 0.52 -1.14 -5.67
CA CYS A 35 0.44 -1.98 -6.87
C CYS A 35 0.78 -1.19 -8.15
N GLY A 36 0.33 0.06 -8.26
CA GLY A 36 0.68 0.95 -9.37
C GLY A 36 2.16 1.32 -9.41
N GLN A 37 2.75 1.61 -8.25
CA GLN A 37 4.18 1.89 -8.12
C GLN A 37 5.02 0.67 -8.50
N CYS A 38 4.71 -0.50 -7.97
CA CYS A 38 5.43 -1.74 -8.25
C CYS A 38 5.30 -2.09 -9.74
N LYS A 39 4.13 -1.85 -10.35
CA LYS A 39 3.95 -2.01 -11.80
C LYS A 39 4.87 -1.09 -12.60
N SER A 40 5.04 0.15 -12.16
CA SER A 40 5.95 1.11 -12.81
C SER A 40 7.41 0.72 -12.64
N MET A 41 7.77 0.14 -11.49
CA MET A 41 9.15 -0.28 -11.15
C MET A 41 9.57 -1.57 -11.86
N TYR A 42 8.70 -2.58 -11.87
CA TYR A 42 9.00 -3.92 -12.40
C TYR A 42 8.44 -4.16 -13.81
N GLY A 43 7.67 -3.22 -14.35
CA GLY A 43 7.15 -3.27 -15.72
C GLY A 43 6.32 -4.53 -15.98
N GLN A 44 6.61 -5.23 -17.07
CA GLN A 44 5.87 -6.41 -17.50
C GLN A 44 5.96 -7.62 -16.55
N TYR A 45 7.00 -7.67 -15.72
CA TYR A 45 7.23 -8.77 -14.78
C TYR A 45 6.27 -8.74 -13.59
N PHE A 46 5.65 -7.58 -13.31
CA PHE A 46 4.70 -7.44 -12.22
C PHE A 46 3.25 -7.44 -12.72
N LEU A 47 2.43 -8.28 -12.10
CA LEU A 47 1.02 -8.51 -12.39
C LEU A 47 0.17 -7.47 -11.64
N GLY A 48 0.36 -6.19 -11.98
CA GLY A 48 -0.27 -5.07 -11.27
C GLY A 48 -1.79 -5.13 -11.17
N GLN A 49 -2.47 -5.64 -12.20
CA GLN A 49 -3.92 -5.84 -12.15
C GLN A 49 -4.32 -6.91 -11.12
N GLN A 50 -3.57 -8.03 -11.05
CA GLN A 50 -3.83 -9.07 -10.05
C GLN A 50 -3.55 -8.56 -8.63
N CYS A 51 -2.48 -7.78 -8.44
CA CYS A 51 -2.20 -7.10 -7.18
C CYS A 51 -3.36 -6.19 -6.75
N ALA A 52 -3.82 -5.30 -7.64
CA ALA A 52 -4.90 -4.36 -7.33
C ALA A 52 -6.24 -5.09 -7.07
N GLN A 53 -6.53 -6.16 -7.82
CA GLN A 53 -7.70 -6.99 -7.59
C GLN A 53 -7.65 -7.65 -6.21
N HIS A 54 -6.48 -8.19 -5.82
CA HIS A 54 -6.29 -8.79 -4.51
C HIS A 54 -6.54 -7.79 -3.35
N CYS A 55 -6.19 -6.50 -3.53
CA CYS A 55 -6.51 -5.45 -2.57
C CYS A 55 -8.03 -5.25 -2.39
N ILE A 56 -8.80 -5.37 -3.48
CA ILE A 56 -10.26 -5.19 -3.47
C ILE A 56 -10.94 -6.42 -2.86
N ASP A 57 -10.51 -7.61 -3.28
CA ASP A 57 -11.09 -8.89 -2.85
C ASP A 57 -10.88 -9.13 -1.34
N HIS A 58 -9.74 -8.70 -0.80
CA HIS A 58 -9.36 -8.89 0.60
C HIS A 58 -9.38 -7.60 1.42
N LYS A 59 -10.26 -6.65 1.05
CA LYS A 59 -10.35 -5.34 1.71
C LYS A 59 -10.53 -5.42 3.23
N GLU A 60 -11.31 -6.38 3.71
CA GLU A 60 -11.57 -6.55 5.15
C GLU A 60 -10.30 -6.99 5.90
N LEU A 61 -9.52 -7.90 5.30
CA LEU A 61 -8.23 -8.36 5.87
C LEU A 61 -7.16 -7.26 5.84
N LEU A 62 -7.20 -6.40 4.81
CA LEU A 62 -6.33 -5.20 4.77
C LEU A 62 -6.71 -4.24 5.88
N MET A 63 -8.01 -3.99 6.11
CA MET A 63 -8.50 -3.07 7.14
C MET A 63 -8.28 -3.60 8.56
N SER A 64 -8.44 -4.91 8.78
CA SER A 64 -8.11 -5.56 10.06
C SER A 64 -6.60 -5.60 10.33
N GLY A 65 -5.79 -5.50 9.27
CA GLY A 65 -4.32 -5.55 9.33
C GLY A 65 -3.73 -6.96 9.24
N GLU A 66 -4.56 -7.98 9.03
CA GLU A 66 -4.14 -9.38 8.83
C GLU A 66 -3.42 -9.57 7.49
N LEU A 67 -3.86 -8.83 6.46
CA LEU A 67 -3.17 -8.75 5.19
C LEU A 67 -2.27 -7.52 5.16
N GLN A 68 -0.99 -7.74 4.86
CA GLN A 68 -0.02 -6.66 4.72
C GLN A 68 -0.17 -5.94 3.38
N VAL A 69 0.05 -4.64 3.40
CA VAL A 69 0.13 -3.80 2.20
C VAL A 69 1.41 -4.16 1.44
N PRO A 70 1.37 -4.39 0.11
CA PRO A 70 2.57 -4.67 -0.66
C PRO A 70 3.54 -3.49 -0.64
N ASP A 71 4.83 -3.77 -0.49
CA ASP A 71 5.91 -2.78 -0.54
C ASP A 71 6.89 -3.14 -1.68
N CYS A 72 7.02 -2.23 -2.64
CA CYS A 72 7.87 -2.43 -3.82
C CYS A 72 9.36 -2.55 -3.48
N ASN A 73 9.77 -2.17 -2.28
CA ASN A 73 11.15 -2.32 -1.80
C ASN A 73 11.33 -3.58 -0.94
N ALA A 74 10.26 -4.32 -0.68
CA ALA A 74 10.26 -5.54 0.12
C ALA A 74 9.86 -6.73 -0.77
N PRO A 75 10.82 -7.40 -1.45
CA PRO A 75 10.54 -8.42 -2.47
C PRO A 75 9.57 -9.51 -2.01
N HIS A 76 9.69 -9.96 -0.76
CA HIS A 76 8.83 -10.99 -0.18
C HIS A 76 7.34 -10.60 -0.17
N SER A 77 7.01 -9.32 -0.07
CA SER A 77 5.62 -8.81 -0.06
C SER A 77 4.99 -8.77 -1.46
N ILE A 78 5.80 -8.86 -2.52
CA ILE A 78 5.37 -8.74 -3.93
C ILE A 78 5.56 -10.03 -4.75
N LEU A 79 6.27 -11.02 -4.22
CA LEU A 79 6.51 -12.31 -4.89
C LEU A 79 5.23 -12.95 -5.48
N PRO A 80 4.06 -12.95 -4.81
CA PRO A 80 2.84 -13.51 -5.38
C PRO A 80 2.39 -12.87 -6.70
N TYR A 81 2.84 -11.64 -6.96
CA TYR A 81 2.45 -10.84 -8.12
C TYR A 81 3.57 -10.72 -9.17
N ILE A 82 4.68 -11.43 -8.99
CA ILE A 82 5.72 -11.52 -10.01
C ILE A 82 5.39 -12.68 -10.95
N ARG A 83 5.39 -12.41 -12.26
CA ARG A 83 5.27 -13.45 -13.27
C ARG A 83 6.41 -14.44 -13.05
N LYS A 84 6.08 -15.70 -12.77
CA LYS A 84 7.07 -16.78 -12.82
C LYS A 84 7.67 -16.75 -14.22
N LEU A 85 8.96 -16.46 -14.32
CA LEU A 85 9.74 -16.80 -15.49
C LEU A 85 9.76 -18.32 -15.51
N MET A 86 8.79 -18.90 -16.21
CA MET A 86 8.90 -20.29 -16.63
C MET A 86 10.16 -20.33 -17.48
N ASP A 87 11.09 -21.19 -17.09
CA ASP A 87 12.35 -21.47 -17.77
C ASP A 87 12.15 -21.49 -19.29
N ASP A 88 13.05 -20.85 -20.05
CA ASP A 88 13.02 -20.59 -21.50
C ASP A 88 13.02 -21.88 -22.36
N THR A 89 12.06 -22.79 -22.15
CA THR A 89 11.94 -24.04 -22.89
C THR A 89 10.66 -24.15 -23.72
N ASP A 90 9.67 -23.29 -23.51
CA ASP A 90 8.38 -23.35 -24.23
C ASP A 90 8.15 -22.24 -25.26
N ALA A 91 9.05 -21.24 -25.37
CA ALA A 91 8.93 -20.15 -26.36
C ALA A 91 9.17 -20.60 -27.82
N LYS A 92 9.43 -21.89 -28.07
CA LYS A 92 9.73 -22.41 -29.42
C LYS A 92 8.59 -23.16 -30.10
N ASN A 93 7.39 -23.26 -29.51
CA ASN A 93 6.32 -24.07 -30.10
C ASN A 93 5.07 -23.30 -30.61
N ASP A 94 5.11 -21.98 -30.63
CA ASP A 94 4.04 -21.15 -31.23
C ASP A 94 4.40 -20.59 -32.63
N ILE A 95 5.41 -21.18 -33.28
CA ILE A 95 5.70 -20.95 -34.71
C ILE A 95 5.63 -22.29 -35.44
N ILE A 96 4.42 -22.84 -35.56
CA ILE A 96 4.05 -23.79 -36.63
C ILE A 96 2.74 -23.28 -37.24
#